data_AF-A0A0H5C0X2-F1
#
_entry.id   AF-A0A0H5C0X2-F1
#
_cell.length_a   1.000
_cell.length_b   1.000
_cell.length_c   1.000
_cell.angle_alpha   90.00
_cell.angle_beta   90.00
_cell.angle_gamma   90.00
#
_symmetry.space_group_name_H-M   'P 1'
#
loop_
_entity.id
_entity.type
_entity.pdbx_description
1 polymer ?
#
loop_
_entity_poly.entity_id
_entity_poly.type
_entity_poly.pdbx_seq_one_letter_code
_entity_poly.pdbx_strand_id
1 'polypeptide(L)'
;MERSRRSRLSELYGDPVGYKGTPGSTKFRQRTGIEESFARQRRTSRSRDGLPKDEGENAGVNHHKRQAAQDTRIPATILDIGSQRAFALAIFAIIESYKLYDLILLKNGMPLSSAIGLGFLNQHLHFLVKYFIYEATFLYFLPEFRIPSLTFSKIIVILQIALFLLINLFLVSDLSFPLTSVMFAAWKKLNSKDLTILGSSVDSAVFDASSHFKGSHTIKILPENTIQLNPFHDSFCLPQGATDYQLNVPIRLNSTSDIDFLQVKYTDFETNQPILMNYTSKDIKRFDTSTFNALYERDTLYGPMINYLNLPVNKLGLYEVVQALDSKFLSLRTYYSPLVVVNCPTAAIDNFAELSQEKCKGDSYSVKFIVEGVPPLKLKYKKFINNNVQTFSDQSLQPEFFQSPLLGYSSEKVLSKEHLSDLKWATSRTVEIDFDSPVNEIGDYKFQNRRDYRRPW
;
A
#
# COMPACT_ATOMS: atom_id res chain seq x y z
N MET A 1 -37.05 -6.02 -18.86
CA MET A 1 -35.71 -5.51 -18.47
C MET A 1 -34.57 -6.26 -19.16
N GLU A 2 -34.82 -7.30 -19.99
CA GLU A 2 -33.78 -8.00 -20.77
C GLU A 2 -33.06 -7.19 -21.86
N ARG A 3 -33.70 -6.19 -22.50
CA ARG A 3 -33.10 -5.52 -23.67
C ARG A 3 -31.91 -4.61 -23.33
N SER A 4 -31.88 -4.03 -22.12
CA SER A 4 -30.77 -3.15 -21.71
C SER A 4 -29.51 -3.92 -21.29
N ARG A 5 -29.60 -5.25 -21.11
CA ARG A 5 -28.47 -6.09 -20.69
C ARG A 5 -27.57 -6.49 -21.85
N ARG A 6 -28.11 -6.55 -23.08
CA ARG A 6 -27.34 -6.86 -24.29
C ARG A 6 -26.50 -5.67 -24.79
N SER A 7 -26.95 -4.42 -24.59
CA SER A 7 -26.19 -3.25 -25.08
C SER A 7 -24.93 -2.93 -24.26
N ARG A 8 -24.84 -3.40 -23.00
CA ARG A 8 -23.63 -3.21 -22.17
C ARG A 8 -22.58 -4.33 -22.34
N LEU A 9 -22.95 -5.45 -22.95
CA LEU A 9 -22.02 -6.55 -23.21
C LEU A 9 -21.19 -6.31 -24.49
N SER A 10 -21.70 -5.54 -25.45
CA SER A 10 -20.98 -5.17 -26.68
C SER A 10 -19.90 -4.10 -26.47
N GLU A 11 -20.04 -3.23 -25.46
CA GLU A 11 -19.02 -2.22 -25.13
C GLU A 11 -17.77 -2.79 -24.45
N LEU A 12 -17.84 -4.00 -23.87
CA LEU A 12 -16.71 -4.61 -23.14
C LEU A 12 -15.91 -5.64 -23.96
N TYR A 13 -16.44 -6.16 -25.07
CA TYR A 13 -15.82 -7.29 -25.79
C TYR A 13 -15.66 -7.11 -27.31
N GLY A 14 -16.07 -5.97 -27.89
CA GLY A 14 -15.96 -5.74 -29.33
C GLY A 14 -16.94 -6.60 -30.15
N ASP A 15 -17.36 -6.07 -31.30
CA ASP A 15 -18.38 -6.72 -32.13
C ASP A 15 -17.84 -7.97 -32.85
N PRO A 16 -18.64 -9.04 -32.96
CA PRO A 16 -18.27 -10.19 -33.76
C PRO A 16 -18.28 -9.84 -35.25
N VAL A 17 -17.19 -10.20 -35.94
CA VAL A 17 -17.04 -10.03 -37.39
C VAL A 17 -18.04 -10.94 -38.12
N GLY A 18 -19.05 -10.34 -38.74
CA GLY A 18 -20.06 -11.03 -39.56
C GLY A 18 -20.11 -10.45 -40.98
N TYR A 19 -19.98 -11.32 -41.96
CA TYR A 19 -19.96 -11.06 -43.40
C TYR A 19 -21.24 -10.41 -43.97
N LYS A 20 -21.07 -9.75 -45.11
CA LYS A 20 -22.04 -8.89 -45.84
C LYS A 20 -23.28 -9.60 -46.40
N GLY A 21 -24.41 -8.90 -46.40
CA GLY A 21 -25.58 -9.18 -47.25
C GLY A 21 -26.82 -8.29 -47.00
N THR A 22 -26.82 -7.06 -47.56
CA THR A 22 -27.92 -6.27 -48.21
C THR A 22 -29.37 -6.13 -47.62
N PRO A 23 -30.13 -5.06 -47.99
CA PRO A 23 -30.82 -4.19 -47.03
C PRO A 23 -32.36 -4.17 -47.14
N GLY A 24 -33.03 -3.62 -46.11
CA GLY A 24 -34.46 -3.35 -46.11
C GLY A 24 -34.83 -2.12 -45.25
N SER A 25 -35.51 -1.17 -45.90
CA SER A 25 -36.02 0.14 -45.46
C SER A 25 -36.83 0.14 -44.15
N THR A 26 -36.92 1.24 -43.39
CA THR A 26 -37.92 2.29 -43.63
C THR A 26 -37.77 3.52 -42.71
N LYS A 27 -38.12 4.67 -43.28
CA LYS A 27 -38.22 6.03 -42.72
C LYS A 27 -39.43 6.21 -41.79
N PHE A 28 -39.38 7.23 -40.92
CA PHE A 28 -40.38 8.31 -40.68
C PHE A 28 -40.10 8.96 -39.29
N ARG A 29 -40.35 10.24 -38.99
CA ARG A 29 -40.69 11.46 -39.73
C ARG A 29 -40.66 12.60 -38.70
N GLN A 30 -39.93 13.65 -39.03
CA GLN A 30 -39.94 14.95 -38.36
C GLN A 30 -41.17 15.75 -38.81
N ARG A 31 -41.76 16.57 -37.94
CA ARG A 31 -42.76 17.56 -38.35
C ARG A 31 -42.55 18.88 -37.61
N THR A 32 -42.18 19.88 -38.38
CA THR A 32 -42.10 21.30 -38.09
C THR A 32 -43.42 22.00 -38.40
N GLY A 33 -43.70 23.06 -37.63
CA GLY A 33 -44.29 24.32 -38.11
C GLY A 33 -45.81 24.41 -38.25
N ILE A 34 -46.39 25.47 -37.68
CA ILE A 34 -47.16 26.51 -38.38
C ILE A 34 -47.16 27.77 -37.51
N GLU A 35 -46.72 28.87 -38.12
CA GLU A 35 -46.87 30.27 -37.72
C GLU A 35 -48.27 30.79 -38.05
N GLU A 36 -48.74 31.78 -37.29
CA GLU A 36 -49.41 33.03 -37.69
C GLU A 36 -50.28 33.53 -36.53
N SER A 37 -50.51 34.82 -36.25
CA SER A 37 -49.81 36.08 -36.49
C SER A 37 -50.60 37.19 -35.73
N PHE A 38 -49.93 38.32 -35.46
CA PHE A 38 -50.48 39.67 -35.13
C PHE A 38 -51.25 39.95 -33.83
N ALA A 39 -50.61 40.66 -32.87
CA ALA A 39 -50.72 42.12 -32.71
C ALA A 39 -50.49 42.60 -31.24
N ARG A 40 -49.72 43.69 -31.09
CA ARG A 40 -49.55 44.55 -29.88
C ARG A 40 -48.89 43.86 -28.66
N GLN A 41 -47.92 44.41 -27.93
CA GLN A 41 -47.66 45.80 -27.57
C GLN A 41 -46.23 45.88 -27.00
N ARG A 42 -45.43 46.86 -27.46
CA ARG A 42 -44.26 47.37 -26.72
C ARG A 42 -44.75 48.32 -25.62
N ARG A 43 -44.10 48.30 -24.45
CA ARG A 43 -43.70 49.44 -23.58
C ARG A 43 -43.22 48.88 -22.22
N THR A 44 -41.92 48.93 -21.91
CA THR A 44 -41.17 50.04 -21.29
C THR A 44 -41.62 50.39 -19.86
N SER A 45 -40.65 50.23 -18.95
CA SER A 45 -40.31 51.11 -17.83
C SER A 45 -41.42 51.72 -16.99
N ARG A 46 -41.44 51.26 -15.73
CA ARG A 46 -41.98 51.93 -14.54
C ARG A 46 -41.79 53.45 -14.59
N SER A 47 -42.90 54.17 -14.59
CA SER A 47 -43.04 55.47 -13.94
C SER A 47 -44.30 55.42 -13.09
N ARG A 48 -44.22 55.87 -11.85
CA ARG A 48 -45.38 56.23 -11.04
C ARG A 48 -45.02 57.51 -10.31
N ASP A 49 -45.48 58.61 -10.88
CA ASP A 49 -45.56 59.92 -10.25
C ASP A 49 -46.50 59.86 -9.05
N GLY A 50 -46.09 60.52 -7.97
CA GLY A 50 -46.93 60.95 -6.86
C GLY A 50 -46.40 62.31 -6.39
N LEU A 51 -47.14 63.37 -6.72
CA LEU A 51 -46.96 64.74 -6.24
C LEU A 51 -47.74 64.92 -4.89
N PRO A 52 -47.66 66.06 -4.17
CA PRO A 52 -47.07 66.15 -2.85
C PRO A 52 -48.11 66.49 -1.75
N LYS A 53 -47.68 66.46 -0.48
CA LYS A 53 -48.28 67.31 0.54
C LYS A 53 -47.29 67.59 1.66
N ASP A 54 -47.25 68.88 2.00
CA ASP A 54 -46.40 69.56 2.95
C ASP A 54 -46.48 69.02 4.38
N GLU A 55 -45.39 69.20 5.12
CA GLU A 55 -45.29 70.00 6.36
C GLU A 55 -44.22 69.44 7.31
N GLY A 56 -43.42 70.35 7.88
CA GLY A 56 -42.80 70.14 9.19
C GLY A 56 -41.34 69.72 9.24
N GLU A 57 -40.46 70.74 9.32
CA GLU A 57 -39.52 70.84 10.44
C GLU A 57 -38.34 69.84 10.49
N ASN A 58 -37.14 70.29 10.09
CA ASN A 58 -35.85 69.87 10.66
C ASN A 58 -34.70 70.78 10.17
N ALA A 59 -34.76 72.07 10.52
CA ALA A 59 -33.67 73.03 10.31
C ALA A 59 -32.57 72.97 11.40
N GLY A 60 -32.42 71.84 12.12
CA GLY A 60 -31.47 71.69 13.22
C GLY A 60 -30.25 70.78 12.95
N VAL A 61 -30.24 69.98 11.88
CA VAL A 61 -29.27 68.85 11.77
C VAL A 61 -27.98 69.21 11.02
N ASN A 62 -27.96 70.31 10.25
CA ASN A 62 -26.84 70.62 9.35
C ASN A 62 -25.71 71.48 9.94
N HIS A 63 -25.85 72.01 11.15
CA HIS A 63 -24.74 72.72 11.82
C HIS A 63 -23.72 71.76 12.44
N HIS A 64 -24.13 70.58 12.92
CA HIS A 64 -23.21 69.60 13.54
C HIS A 64 -22.27 68.91 12.55
N LYS A 65 -22.73 68.64 11.31
CA LYS A 65 -21.88 68.03 10.27
C LYS A 65 -20.76 68.95 9.78
N ARG A 66 -20.99 70.28 9.78
CA ARG A 66 -19.95 71.27 9.42
C ARG A 66 -18.96 71.53 10.54
N GLN A 67 -19.40 71.48 11.81
CA GLN A 67 -18.51 71.64 12.96
C GLN A 67 -17.55 70.44 13.16
N ALA A 68 -18.00 69.21 12.86
CA ALA A 68 -17.13 68.03 12.92
C ALA A 68 -15.99 68.00 11.89
N ALA A 69 -16.10 68.79 10.81
CA ALA A 69 -15.07 68.91 9.78
C ALA A 69 -13.99 69.95 10.11
N GLN A 70 -14.22 70.81 11.11
CA GLN A 70 -13.30 71.89 11.50
C GLN A 70 -12.28 71.49 12.57
N ASP A 71 -12.36 70.27 13.12
CA ASP A 71 -11.54 69.84 14.27
C ASP A 71 -10.69 68.57 14.00
N THR A 72 -10.64 68.11 12.74
CA THR A 72 -9.73 67.04 12.30
C THR A 72 -8.34 67.61 11.99
N ARG A 73 -7.26 66.97 12.46
CA ARG A 73 -5.89 67.44 12.19
C ARG A 73 -5.49 67.38 10.71
N ILE A 74 -6.21 66.60 9.92
CA ILE A 74 -6.14 66.59 8.45
C ILE A 74 -7.39 67.30 7.93
N PRO A 75 -7.27 68.47 7.27
CA PRO A 75 -8.43 69.21 6.79
C PRO A 75 -9.15 68.41 5.69
N ALA A 76 -10.49 68.36 5.78
CA ALA A 76 -11.36 67.62 4.86
C ALA A 76 -11.31 68.14 3.40
N THR A 77 -10.60 69.25 3.14
CA THR A 77 -10.34 69.79 1.81
C THR A 77 -9.32 68.99 1.00
N ILE A 78 -8.44 68.21 1.65
CA ILE A 78 -7.42 67.39 0.97
C ILE A 78 -7.84 65.93 0.90
N LEU A 79 -8.55 65.43 1.92
CA LEU A 79 -8.93 64.03 2.02
C LEU A 79 -10.29 63.86 2.69
N ASP A 80 -11.24 63.24 1.99
CA ASP A 80 -12.60 63.00 2.50
C ASP A 80 -12.59 62.07 3.72
N ILE A 81 -13.51 62.29 4.65
CA ILE A 81 -13.62 61.60 5.93
C ILE A 81 -13.75 60.08 5.73
N GLY A 82 -14.47 59.64 4.70
CA GLY A 82 -14.59 58.23 4.34
C GLY A 82 -13.24 57.61 3.95
N SER A 83 -12.46 58.34 3.14
CA SER A 83 -11.13 57.90 2.73
C SER A 83 -10.13 57.90 3.89
N GLN A 84 -10.17 58.87 4.81
CA GLN A 84 -9.34 58.88 6.03
C GLN A 84 -9.56 57.60 6.87
N ARG A 85 -10.82 57.16 7.01
CA ARG A 85 -11.16 55.91 7.70
C ARG A 85 -10.63 54.68 6.95
N ALA A 86 -10.78 54.66 5.63
CA ALA A 86 -10.28 53.57 4.80
C ALA A 86 -8.75 53.44 4.89
N PHE A 87 -8.01 54.55 4.94
CA PHE A 87 -6.55 54.53 5.13
C PHE A 87 -6.14 54.01 6.51
N ALA A 88 -6.82 54.44 7.58
CA ALA A 88 -6.56 53.90 8.92
C ALA A 88 -6.81 52.38 8.98
N LEU A 89 -7.92 51.92 8.38
CA LEU A 89 -8.23 50.48 8.28
C LEU A 89 -7.23 49.72 7.40
N ALA A 90 -6.75 50.33 6.32
CA ALA A 90 -5.76 49.71 5.43
C ALA A 90 -4.41 49.54 6.15
N ILE A 91 -3.93 50.55 6.88
CA ILE A 91 -2.70 50.47 7.67
C ILE A 91 -2.85 49.38 8.74
N PHE A 92 -3.98 49.35 9.44
CA PHE A 92 -4.27 48.30 10.42
C PHE A 92 -4.26 46.90 9.78
N ALA A 93 -4.91 46.72 8.63
CA ALA A 93 -4.95 45.46 7.91
C ALA A 93 -3.55 45.00 7.45
N ILE A 94 -2.67 45.93 7.08
CA ILE A 94 -1.27 45.62 6.73
C ILE A 94 -0.52 45.10 7.96
N ILE A 95 -0.67 45.77 9.11
CA ILE A 95 -0.05 45.35 10.39
C ILE A 95 -0.53 43.94 10.78
N GLU A 96 -1.84 43.67 10.72
CA GLU A 96 -2.41 42.35 11.03
C GLU A 96 -2.00 41.26 10.03
N SER A 97 -1.90 41.60 8.74
CA SER A 97 -1.47 40.64 7.71
C SER A 97 0.01 40.26 7.91
N TYR A 98 0.85 41.24 8.25
CA TYR A 98 2.26 40.99 8.55
C TYR A 98 2.44 40.14 9.82
N LYS A 99 1.61 40.40 10.83
CA LYS A 99 1.53 39.58 12.05
C LYS A 99 1.16 38.13 11.76
N LEU A 100 0.17 37.90 10.90
CA LEU A 100 -0.24 36.56 10.50
C LEU A 100 0.87 35.83 9.73
N TYR A 101 1.60 36.53 8.87
CA TYR A 101 2.76 35.98 8.16
C TYR A 101 3.87 35.54 9.14
N ASP A 102 4.27 36.40 10.07
CA ASP A 102 5.29 36.05 11.06
C ASP A 102 4.82 34.97 12.03
N LEU A 103 3.52 34.89 12.35
CA LEU A 103 2.96 33.83 13.18
C LEU A 103 3.12 32.46 12.51
N ILE A 104 2.84 32.37 11.21
CA ILE A 104 3.04 31.14 10.43
C ILE A 104 4.52 30.76 10.44
N LEU A 105 5.41 31.74 10.26
CA LEU A 105 6.86 31.53 10.31
C LEU A 105 7.32 31.00 11.68
N LEU A 106 6.81 31.60 12.78
CA LEU A 106 7.11 31.21 14.16
C LEU A 106 6.64 29.78 14.47
N LYS A 107 5.41 29.42 14.09
CA LYS A 107 4.87 28.07 14.32
C LYS A 107 5.56 27.01 13.46
N ASN A 108 6.12 27.39 12.32
CA ASN A 108 6.93 26.52 11.47
C ASN A 108 8.42 26.47 11.88
N GLY A 109 8.81 27.12 12.98
CA GLY A 109 10.18 27.06 13.52
C GLY A 109 11.22 27.82 12.69
N MET A 110 10.79 28.71 11.80
CA MET A 110 11.68 29.52 10.96
C MET A 110 12.10 30.82 11.67
N PRO A 111 13.31 31.35 11.42
CA PRO A 111 13.79 32.56 12.09
C PRO A 111 13.00 33.80 11.66
N LEU A 112 12.55 34.59 12.64
CA LEU A 112 11.82 35.85 12.39
C LEU A 112 12.77 36.99 11.96
N SER A 113 12.25 37.88 11.12
CA SER A 113 12.98 39.09 10.70
C SER A 113 13.29 40.01 11.88
N SER A 114 14.57 40.35 12.06
CA SER A 114 15.10 41.18 13.16
C SER A 114 14.93 42.68 12.89
N ALA A 115 13.71 43.11 12.57
CA ALA A 115 13.44 44.51 12.22
C ALA A 115 13.70 45.51 13.38
N ILE A 116 13.79 45.04 14.64
CA ILE A 116 13.89 45.89 15.84
C ILE A 116 15.21 45.64 16.62
N GLY A 117 16.17 44.89 16.06
CA GLY A 117 17.48 44.69 16.71
C GLY A 117 17.46 43.90 18.04
N LEU A 118 16.29 43.43 18.50
CA LEU A 118 16.10 42.61 19.70
C LEU A 118 16.37 41.11 19.44
N GLY A 119 17.41 40.80 18.64
CA GLY A 119 17.76 39.44 18.22
C GLY A 119 18.33 38.53 19.33
N PHE A 120 18.39 39.00 20.57
CA PHE A 120 18.91 38.28 21.74
C PHE A 120 17.83 37.62 22.60
N LEU A 121 16.54 37.88 22.35
CA LEU A 121 15.43 37.28 23.10
C LEU A 121 14.98 35.95 22.48
N ASN A 122 14.35 35.09 23.30
CA ASN A 122 13.64 33.90 22.82
C ASN A 122 12.68 34.27 21.67
N GLN A 123 12.61 33.43 20.63
CA GLN A 123 11.83 33.72 19.40
C GLN A 123 10.36 34.08 19.68
N HIS A 124 9.74 33.43 20.68
CA HIS A 124 8.38 33.71 21.13
C HIS A 124 8.23 35.09 21.79
N LEU A 125 9.21 35.50 22.61
CA LEU A 125 9.24 36.82 23.25
C LEU A 125 9.53 37.92 22.23
N HIS A 126 10.39 37.64 21.26
CA HIS A 126 10.68 38.55 20.15
C HIS A 126 9.40 38.87 19.36
N PHE A 127 8.58 37.86 19.04
CA PHE A 127 7.27 38.06 18.41
C PHE A 127 6.34 38.91 19.29
N LEU A 128 6.20 38.58 20.58
CA LEU A 128 5.30 39.29 21.50
C LEU A 128 5.66 40.77 21.63
N VAL A 129 6.95 41.09 21.86
CA VAL A 129 7.43 42.46 22.02
C VAL A 129 7.30 43.25 20.73
N LYS A 130 7.66 42.65 19.58
CA LYS A 130 7.56 43.28 18.26
C LYS A 130 6.14 43.74 17.98
N TYR A 131 5.15 42.86 18.11
CA TYR A 131 3.76 43.19 17.81
C TYR A 131 3.10 44.07 18.87
N PHE A 132 3.46 43.93 20.15
CA PHE A 132 3.02 44.86 21.18
C PHE A 132 3.43 46.30 20.85
N ILE A 133 4.67 46.53 20.41
CA ILE A 133 5.13 47.87 20.04
C ILE A 133 4.34 48.40 18.83
N TYR A 134 4.19 47.61 17.76
CA TYR A 134 3.46 48.05 16.57
C TYR A 134 1.99 48.40 16.87
N GLU A 135 1.29 47.54 17.62
CA GLU A 135 -0.12 47.73 17.95
C GLU A 135 -0.32 48.87 18.97
N ALA A 136 0.51 48.94 20.01
CA ALA A 136 0.44 50.02 20.99
C ALA A 136 0.74 51.38 20.35
N THR A 137 1.74 51.43 19.46
CA THR A 137 2.07 52.65 18.69
C THR A 137 0.90 53.06 17.82
N PHE A 138 0.34 52.14 17.04
CA PHE A 138 -0.79 52.43 16.15
C PHE A 138 -2.02 52.92 16.93
N LEU A 139 -2.43 52.20 17.99
CA LEU A 139 -3.61 52.54 18.80
C LEU A 139 -3.42 53.81 19.62
N TYR A 140 -2.20 54.13 20.05
CA TYR A 140 -1.89 55.37 20.75
C TYR A 140 -2.01 56.60 19.83
N PHE A 141 -1.53 56.49 18.58
CA PHE A 141 -1.60 57.58 17.61
C PHE A 141 -2.99 57.76 16.96
N LEU A 142 -3.79 56.69 16.89
CA LEU A 142 -5.14 56.72 16.30
C LEU A 142 -6.06 57.85 16.81
N PRO A 143 -6.23 58.08 18.13
CA PRO A 143 -7.07 59.18 18.65
C PRO A 143 -6.48 60.58 18.39
N GLU A 144 -5.16 60.70 18.19
CA GLU A 144 -4.49 61.99 17.94
C GLU A 144 -4.86 62.56 16.56
N PHE A 145 -5.23 61.71 15.61
CA PHE A 145 -5.70 62.12 14.28
C PHE A 145 -7.14 62.67 14.26
N ARG A 146 -7.87 62.59 15.39
CA ARG A 146 -9.25 63.11 15.55
C ARG A 146 -10.23 62.69 14.44
N ILE A 147 -10.09 61.47 13.89
CA ILE A 147 -10.99 60.98 12.83
C ILE A 147 -12.38 60.68 13.42
N PRO A 148 -13.47 61.24 12.89
CA PRO A 148 -14.81 61.04 13.44
C PRO A 148 -15.18 59.54 13.39
N SER A 149 -15.71 59.02 14.51
CA SER A 149 -15.97 57.60 14.83
C SER A 149 -14.77 56.75 15.30
N LEU A 150 -13.53 57.24 15.20
CA LEU A 150 -12.34 56.56 15.75
C LEU A 150 -11.66 57.38 16.88
N THR A 151 -12.39 58.33 17.47
CA THR A 151 -11.97 59.11 18.64
C THR A 151 -12.22 58.31 19.92
N PHE A 152 -11.27 57.47 20.29
CA PHE A 152 -11.35 56.69 21.52
C PHE A 152 -10.89 57.51 22.74
N SER A 153 -11.57 57.34 23.88
CA SER A 153 -11.08 57.86 25.15
C SER A 153 -9.78 57.16 25.55
N LYS A 154 -8.89 57.85 26.29
CA LYS A 154 -7.59 57.29 26.73
C LYS A 154 -7.75 55.94 27.45
N ILE A 155 -8.83 55.77 28.23
CA ILE A 155 -9.14 54.51 28.94
C ILE A 155 -9.47 53.39 27.94
N ILE A 156 -10.25 53.70 26.90
CA ILE A 156 -10.63 52.72 25.87
C ILE A 156 -9.39 52.30 25.07
N VAL A 157 -8.47 53.23 24.78
CA VAL A 157 -7.20 52.91 24.10
C VAL A 157 -6.35 51.98 24.95
N ILE A 158 -6.22 52.24 26.26
CA ILE A 158 -5.49 51.35 27.17
C ILE A 158 -6.13 49.96 27.22
N LEU A 159 -7.47 49.88 27.28
CA LEU A 159 -8.20 48.61 27.26
C LEU A 159 -7.96 47.85 25.94
N GLN A 160 -8.01 48.54 24.80
CA GLN A 160 -7.72 47.94 23.50
C GLN A 160 -6.29 47.40 23.46
N ILE A 161 -5.28 48.16 23.90
CA ILE A 161 -3.89 47.70 23.97
C ILE A 161 -3.76 46.46 24.86
N ALA A 162 -4.41 46.44 26.03
CA ALA A 162 -4.41 45.28 26.93
C ALA A 162 -5.08 44.05 26.30
N LEU A 163 -6.17 44.24 25.55
CA LEU A 163 -6.85 43.18 24.82
C LEU A 163 -5.96 42.58 23.72
N PHE A 164 -5.31 43.42 22.92
CA PHE A 164 -4.38 42.98 21.88
C PHE A 164 -3.17 42.25 22.46
N LEU A 165 -2.64 42.70 23.61
CA LEU A 165 -1.59 41.98 24.34
C LEU A 165 -2.04 40.56 24.76
N LEU A 166 -3.26 40.43 25.29
CA LEU A 166 -3.83 39.13 25.69
C LEU A 166 -3.99 38.21 24.47
N ILE A 167 -4.52 38.75 23.37
CA ILE A 167 -4.64 38.04 22.09
C ILE A 167 -3.27 37.55 21.63
N ASN A 168 -2.23 38.39 21.64
CA ASN A 168 -0.88 37.99 21.24
C ASN A 168 -0.29 36.88 22.12
N LEU A 169 -0.50 36.96 23.44
CA LEU A 169 -0.08 35.91 24.37
C LEU A 169 -0.78 34.58 24.04
N PHE A 170 -2.07 34.62 23.71
CA PHE A 170 -2.84 33.46 23.30
C PHE A 170 -2.35 32.88 21.96
N LEU A 171 -2.06 33.72 20.95
CA LEU A 171 -1.56 33.27 19.65
C LEU A 171 -0.20 32.57 19.73
N VAL A 172 0.70 33.06 20.58
CA VAL A 172 2.02 32.47 20.80
C VAL A 172 1.90 31.08 21.43
N SER A 173 0.91 30.86 22.30
CA SER A 173 0.67 29.57 22.95
C SER A 173 0.36 28.45 21.96
N ASP A 174 0.66 27.21 22.34
CA ASP A 174 0.39 26.02 21.51
C ASP A 174 -1.09 25.62 21.48
N LEU A 175 -1.92 26.27 22.30
CA LEU A 175 -3.38 26.05 22.34
C LEU A 175 -4.15 26.77 21.22
N SER A 176 -3.46 27.57 20.39
CA SER A 176 -4.08 28.38 19.33
C SER A 176 -4.63 27.56 18.15
N PHE A 177 -3.98 26.47 17.76
CA PHE A 177 -4.40 25.62 16.64
C PHE A 177 -5.75 24.90 16.82
N PRO A 178 -6.04 24.25 17.96
CA PRO A 178 -7.33 23.57 18.14
C PRO A 178 -8.51 24.57 18.22
N LEU A 179 -8.33 25.73 18.84
CA LEU A 179 -9.41 26.71 19.02
C LEU A 179 -9.75 27.47 17.74
N THR A 180 -8.77 27.77 16.88
CA THR A 180 -9.03 28.38 15.56
C THR A 180 -9.81 27.46 14.63
N SER A 181 -9.50 26.16 14.64
CA SER A 181 -10.28 25.14 13.91
C SER A 181 -11.72 25.04 14.40
N VAL A 182 -11.93 25.06 15.72
CA VAL A 182 -13.27 25.04 16.33
C VAL A 182 -14.05 26.32 16.01
N MET A 183 -13.43 27.50 16.07
CA MET A 183 -14.06 28.77 15.70
C MET A 183 -14.44 28.80 14.21
N PHE A 184 -13.58 28.30 13.32
CA PHE A 184 -13.87 28.20 11.90
C PHE A 184 -15.01 27.20 11.62
N ALA A 185 -15.02 26.07 12.32
CA ALA A 185 -16.11 25.10 12.24
C ALA A 185 -17.44 25.68 12.76
N ALA A 186 -17.41 26.44 13.86
CA ALA A 186 -18.58 27.12 14.41
C ALA A 186 -19.10 28.21 13.47
N TRP A 187 -18.21 29.00 12.87
CA TRP A 187 -18.59 30.00 11.85
C TRP A 187 -19.19 29.30 10.63
N LYS A 188 -18.55 28.26 10.10
CA LYS A 188 -19.09 27.49 8.97
C LYS A 188 -20.47 26.91 9.28
N LYS A 189 -20.69 26.45 10.52
CA LYS A 189 -22.01 25.96 10.98
C LYS A 189 -23.05 27.08 11.06
N LEU A 190 -22.67 28.29 11.48
CA LEU A 190 -23.57 29.44 11.57
C LEU A 190 -23.85 30.08 10.20
N ASN A 191 -22.95 29.89 9.24
CA ASN A 191 -23.06 30.43 7.89
C ASN A 191 -23.10 29.31 6.85
N SER A 192 -24.03 28.36 7.04
CA SER A 192 -24.24 27.17 6.22
C SER A 192 -24.90 27.48 4.87
N LYS A 193 -24.55 28.61 4.27
CA LYS A 193 -25.07 29.05 2.98
C LYS A 193 -24.20 28.44 1.90
N ASP A 194 -24.75 27.44 1.21
CA ASP A 194 -24.07 26.81 0.08
C ASP A 194 -24.37 27.59 -1.21
N LEU A 195 -23.34 27.77 -2.03
CA LEU A 195 -23.43 28.47 -3.31
C LEU A 195 -23.86 27.47 -4.40
N THR A 196 -24.92 27.79 -5.13
CA THR A 196 -25.29 27.01 -6.31
C THR A 196 -24.30 27.24 -7.46
N ILE A 197 -24.34 26.38 -8.48
CA ILE A 197 -23.53 26.50 -9.70
C ILE A 197 -23.77 27.84 -10.44
N LEU A 198 -24.91 28.49 -10.20
CA LEU A 198 -25.23 29.82 -10.72
C LEU A 198 -24.89 30.98 -9.76
N GLY A 199 -24.25 30.69 -8.62
CA GLY A 199 -23.80 31.68 -7.65
C GLY A 199 -24.87 32.20 -6.70
N SER A 200 -26.08 31.63 -6.70
CA SER A 200 -27.11 31.97 -5.72
C SER A 200 -26.88 31.22 -4.41
N SER A 201 -26.96 31.92 -3.28
CA SER A 201 -26.87 31.35 -1.94
C SER A 201 -28.19 30.70 -1.56
N VAL A 202 -28.18 29.42 -1.21
CA VAL A 202 -29.37 28.69 -0.74
C VAL A 202 -29.07 28.04 0.62
N ASP A 203 -30.03 28.09 1.54
CA ASP A 203 -29.92 27.42 2.83
C ASP A 203 -29.98 25.90 2.64
N SER A 204 -28.89 25.20 2.95
CA SER A 204 -28.76 23.75 2.78
C SER A 204 -29.51 22.93 3.83
N ALA A 205 -30.16 23.57 4.80
CA ALA A 205 -30.95 22.90 5.84
C ALA A 205 -32.26 22.25 5.33
N VAL A 206 -32.78 22.67 4.17
CA VAL A 206 -34.10 22.25 3.67
C VAL A 206 -34.03 21.04 2.72
N PHE A 207 -32.85 20.69 2.21
CA PHE A 207 -32.70 19.62 1.23
C PHE A 207 -31.44 18.78 1.49
N ASP A 208 -31.59 17.69 2.25
CA ASP A 208 -30.54 16.70 2.43
C ASP A 208 -30.45 15.79 1.20
N ALA A 209 -29.78 16.30 0.15
CA ALA A 209 -29.53 15.54 -1.08
C ALA A 209 -28.78 14.22 -0.81
N SER A 210 -28.08 14.09 0.32
CA SER A 210 -27.35 12.86 0.68
C SER A 210 -28.25 11.70 1.13
N SER A 211 -29.48 12.01 1.57
CA SER A 211 -30.44 11.00 2.04
C SER A 211 -30.94 10.08 0.91
N HIS A 212 -31.05 10.60 -0.32
CA HIS A 212 -31.53 9.86 -1.49
C HIS A 212 -30.41 9.17 -2.31
N PHE A 213 -29.14 9.43 -2.03
CA PHE A 213 -27.98 8.85 -2.73
C PHE A 213 -27.20 7.81 -1.91
N LYS A 214 -27.80 7.22 -0.86
CA LYS A 214 -27.21 6.04 -0.19
C LYS A 214 -27.36 4.79 -1.06
N GLY A 215 -26.55 4.68 -2.11
CA GLY A 215 -26.32 3.39 -2.76
C GLY A 215 -25.69 2.44 -1.75
N SER A 216 -26.29 1.27 -1.52
CA SER A 216 -25.64 0.25 -0.70
C SER A 216 -24.51 -0.37 -1.51
N HIS A 217 -23.26 -0.08 -1.17
CA HIS A 217 -22.13 -0.83 -1.71
C HIS A 217 -22.05 -2.17 -0.97
N THR A 218 -22.78 -3.16 -1.47
CA THR A 218 -22.74 -4.52 -0.91
C THR A 218 -21.54 -5.26 -1.49
N ILE A 219 -20.44 -5.29 -0.74
CA ILE A 219 -19.28 -6.11 -1.07
C ILE A 219 -19.57 -7.54 -0.60
N LYS A 220 -19.85 -8.45 -1.53
CA LYS A 220 -19.96 -9.88 -1.23
C LYS A 220 -18.55 -10.46 -1.17
N ILE A 221 -18.01 -10.61 0.03
CA ILE A 221 -16.74 -11.31 0.26
C ILE A 221 -17.04 -12.81 0.19
N LEU A 222 -16.52 -13.49 -0.85
CA LEU A 222 -16.53 -14.94 -0.89
C LEU A 222 -15.46 -15.47 0.07
N PRO A 223 -15.67 -16.63 0.70
CA PRO A 223 -14.64 -17.28 1.51
C PRO A 223 -13.38 -17.52 0.66
N GLU A 224 -12.22 -17.45 1.32
CA GLU A 224 -10.93 -17.55 0.65
C GLU A 224 -10.70 -18.99 0.14
N ASN A 225 -10.93 -19.18 -1.16
CA ASN A 225 -10.60 -20.41 -1.86
C ASN A 225 -9.12 -20.38 -2.28
N THR A 226 -8.25 -21.12 -1.60
CA THR A 226 -6.79 -21.08 -1.83
C THR A 226 -6.17 -22.44 -2.05
N ILE A 227 -5.10 -22.50 -2.85
CA ILE A 227 -4.29 -23.69 -3.11
C ILE A 227 -2.80 -23.36 -2.95
N GLN A 228 -2.05 -24.23 -2.29
CA GLN A 228 -0.61 -24.09 -2.06
C GLN A 228 0.08 -25.45 -2.21
N LEU A 229 1.12 -25.52 -3.06
CA LEU A 229 1.98 -26.70 -3.20
C LEU A 229 3.04 -26.68 -2.09
N ASN A 230 3.41 -27.84 -1.55
CA ASN A 230 4.44 -27.98 -0.52
C ASN A 230 4.34 -26.92 0.61
N PRO A 231 3.23 -26.88 1.36
CA PRO A 231 2.98 -25.88 2.40
C PRO A 231 4.03 -25.89 3.53
N PHE A 232 4.74 -27.01 3.73
CA PHE A 232 5.76 -27.18 4.77
C PHE A 232 7.16 -26.81 4.30
N HIS A 233 7.34 -26.48 3.02
CA HIS A 233 8.65 -26.22 2.42
C HIS A 233 9.63 -27.38 2.62
N ASP A 234 9.11 -28.62 2.62
CA ASP A 234 9.93 -29.83 2.74
C ASP A 234 10.75 -30.06 1.46
N SER A 235 11.89 -30.74 1.62
CA SER A 235 12.79 -31.07 0.52
C SER A 235 12.51 -32.48 -0.01
N PHE A 236 12.36 -32.61 -1.33
CA PHE A 236 11.90 -33.84 -1.99
C PHE A 236 12.94 -34.32 -3.00
N CYS A 237 13.21 -35.63 -3.01
CA CYS A 237 14.15 -36.23 -3.96
C CYS A 237 13.63 -37.56 -4.54
N LEU A 238 14.09 -37.89 -5.74
CA LEU A 238 13.84 -39.17 -6.41
C LEU A 238 15.13 -39.99 -6.44
N PRO A 239 15.08 -41.30 -6.10
CA PRO A 239 16.24 -42.17 -6.22
C PRO A 239 16.61 -42.39 -7.69
N GLN A 240 17.90 -42.35 -7.98
CA GLN A 240 18.42 -42.54 -9.34
C GLN A 240 18.12 -43.97 -9.83
N GLY A 241 17.58 -44.10 -11.05
CA GLY A 241 17.32 -45.39 -11.69
C GLY A 241 16.03 -46.11 -11.25
N ALA A 242 15.22 -45.53 -10.36
CA ALA A 242 13.93 -46.10 -9.99
C ALA A 242 12.83 -45.63 -10.95
N THR A 243 12.37 -46.52 -11.84
CA THR A 243 11.34 -46.19 -12.84
C THR A 243 9.91 -46.23 -12.29
N ASP A 244 9.69 -46.93 -11.18
CA ASP A 244 8.36 -47.16 -10.58
C ASP A 244 8.19 -46.46 -9.21
N TYR A 245 9.12 -45.58 -8.84
CA TYR A 245 9.03 -44.83 -7.59
C TYR A 245 8.25 -43.53 -7.81
N GLN A 246 7.18 -43.35 -7.04
CA GLN A 246 6.36 -42.15 -7.05
C GLN A 246 6.45 -41.45 -5.70
N LEU A 247 6.75 -40.16 -5.74
CA LEU A 247 6.86 -39.31 -4.57
C LEU A 247 5.58 -38.52 -4.37
N ASN A 248 4.98 -38.64 -3.19
CA ASN A 248 3.74 -37.95 -2.86
C ASN A 248 4.04 -36.58 -2.27
N VAL A 249 3.77 -35.52 -3.05
CA VAL A 249 3.98 -34.14 -2.64
C VAL A 249 2.67 -33.53 -2.13
N PRO A 250 2.64 -32.95 -0.93
CA PRO A 250 1.43 -32.38 -0.36
C PRO A 250 1.01 -31.08 -1.06
N ILE A 251 -0.28 -30.94 -1.28
CA ILE A 251 -0.97 -29.73 -1.70
C ILE A 251 -1.99 -29.39 -0.62
N ARG A 252 -1.89 -28.18 -0.06
CA ARG A 252 -2.88 -27.63 0.87
C ARG A 252 -3.97 -26.92 0.09
N LEU A 253 -5.21 -27.28 0.41
CA LEU A 253 -6.42 -26.70 -0.13
C LEU A 253 -7.22 -26.07 0.99
N ASN A 254 -7.69 -24.85 0.78
CA ASN A 254 -8.71 -24.24 1.63
C ASN A 254 -9.89 -23.93 0.72
N SER A 255 -10.90 -24.80 0.73
CA SER A 255 -12.05 -24.70 -0.19
C SER A 255 -13.29 -25.33 0.45
N THR A 256 -14.45 -24.77 0.13
CA THR A 256 -15.76 -25.30 0.60
C THR A 256 -16.28 -26.46 -0.24
N SER A 257 -15.72 -26.68 -1.44
CA SER A 257 -16.08 -27.79 -2.32
C SER A 257 -14.84 -28.50 -2.87
N ASP A 258 -15.06 -29.73 -3.34
CA ASP A 258 -14.06 -30.58 -3.98
C ASP A 258 -13.48 -29.94 -5.25
N ILE A 259 -12.25 -30.32 -5.59
CA ILE A 259 -11.55 -29.84 -6.79
C ILE A 259 -11.85 -30.75 -7.97
N ASP A 260 -12.15 -30.14 -9.11
CA ASP A 260 -12.48 -30.86 -10.35
C ASP A 260 -11.36 -30.80 -11.39
N PHE A 261 -10.53 -29.75 -11.34
CA PHE A 261 -9.42 -29.58 -12.28
C PHE A 261 -8.20 -28.96 -11.60
N LEU A 262 -7.03 -29.52 -11.88
CA LEU A 262 -5.73 -29.02 -11.41
C LEU A 262 -4.75 -28.97 -12.58
N GLN A 263 -4.10 -27.83 -12.77
CA GLN A 263 -3.05 -27.64 -13.76
C GLN A 263 -1.73 -27.33 -13.07
N VAL A 264 -0.74 -28.20 -13.33
CA VAL A 264 0.62 -28.09 -12.80
C VAL A 264 1.57 -27.87 -13.96
N LYS A 265 2.44 -26.87 -13.84
CA LYS A 265 3.54 -26.64 -14.78
C LYS A 265 4.77 -27.38 -14.26
N TYR A 266 5.33 -28.20 -15.13
CA TYR A 266 6.57 -28.91 -14.93
C TYR A 266 7.65 -28.33 -15.84
N THR A 267 8.82 -28.03 -15.32
CA THR A 267 9.97 -27.56 -16.11
C THR A 267 11.14 -28.48 -15.83
N ASP A 268 11.68 -29.07 -16.89
CA ASP A 268 12.83 -29.97 -16.81
C ASP A 268 14.15 -29.18 -16.70
N PHE A 269 15.16 -29.79 -16.08
CA PHE A 269 16.44 -29.15 -15.78
C PHE A 269 17.31 -28.96 -17.03
N GLU A 270 17.30 -29.92 -17.95
CA GLU A 270 18.17 -29.92 -19.14
C GLU A 270 17.60 -29.03 -20.24
N THR A 271 16.30 -29.19 -20.51
CA THR A 271 15.63 -28.48 -21.61
C THR A 271 15.16 -27.08 -21.20
N ASN A 272 14.92 -26.85 -19.91
CA ASN A 272 14.30 -25.64 -19.36
C ASN A 272 12.98 -25.27 -20.06
N GLN A 273 12.26 -26.27 -20.58
CA GLN A 273 11.00 -26.08 -21.29
C GLN A 273 9.80 -26.39 -20.37
N PRO A 274 8.83 -25.45 -20.23
CA PRO A 274 7.66 -25.68 -19.40
C PRO A 274 6.63 -26.56 -20.13
N ILE A 275 6.20 -27.62 -19.46
CA ILE A 275 5.17 -28.57 -19.88
C ILE A 275 4.00 -28.45 -18.91
N LEU A 276 2.78 -28.34 -19.43
CA LEU A 276 1.56 -28.27 -18.60
C LEU A 276 0.96 -29.67 -18.43
N MET A 277 0.85 -30.09 -17.17
CA MET A 277 0.19 -31.33 -16.76
C MET A 277 -1.20 -30.99 -16.25
N ASN A 278 -2.22 -31.55 -16.90
CA ASN A 278 -3.62 -31.32 -16.57
C ASN A 278 -4.18 -32.56 -15.88
N TYR A 279 -4.70 -32.38 -14.67
CA TYR A 279 -5.32 -33.43 -13.87
C TYR A 279 -6.82 -33.17 -13.76
N THR A 280 -7.60 -34.18 -14.08
CA THR A 280 -9.06 -34.14 -13.96
C THR A 280 -9.52 -34.67 -12.61
N SER A 281 -10.79 -34.45 -12.28
CA SER A 281 -11.48 -35.01 -11.10
C SER A 281 -11.24 -36.50 -10.89
N LYS A 282 -11.14 -37.28 -11.98
CA LYS A 282 -10.87 -38.73 -11.91
C LYS A 282 -9.45 -39.03 -11.45
N ASP A 283 -8.50 -38.19 -11.85
CA ASP A 283 -7.09 -38.34 -11.50
C ASP A 283 -6.87 -37.86 -10.06
N ILE A 284 -7.51 -36.75 -9.68
CA ILE A 284 -7.45 -36.17 -8.33
C ILE A 284 -8.02 -37.15 -7.30
N LYS A 285 -9.09 -37.88 -7.62
CA LYS A 285 -9.64 -38.92 -6.74
C LYS A 285 -8.70 -40.11 -6.51
N ARG A 286 -7.69 -40.29 -7.37
CA ARG A 286 -6.64 -41.32 -7.20
C ARG A 286 -5.48 -40.81 -6.34
N PHE A 287 -5.43 -39.52 -6.05
CA PHE A 287 -4.42 -38.98 -5.15
C PHE A 287 -4.68 -39.55 -3.76
N ASP A 288 -3.61 -40.05 -3.14
CA ASP A 288 -3.71 -40.70 -1.84
C ASP A 288 -3.99 -39.65 -0.76
N THR A 289 -5.19 -39.69 -0.19
CA THR A 289 -5.62 -38.84 0.93
C THR A 289 -5.34 -39.50 2.29
N SER A 290 -4.68 -40.67 2.34
CA SER A 290 -4.46 -41.43 3.58
C SER A 290 -3.07 -41.25 4.20
N THR A 291 -2.07 -40.83 3.41
CA THR A 291 -0.67 -40.61 3.86
C THR A 291 -0.43 -39.20 4.38
N PHE A 292 -1.24 -38.73 5.34
CA PHE A 292 -0.98 -37.46 6.02
C PHE A 292 -0.13 -37.69 7.27
N ASN A 293 1.03 -37.02 7.36
CA ASN A 293 1.85 -37.09 8.57
C ASN A 293 1.08 -36.48 9.76
N ALA A 294 1.40 -36.87 11.00
CA ALA A 294 0.78 -36.31 12.21
C ALA A 294 0.87 -34.77 12.35
N LEU A 295 1.76 -34.11 11.58
CA LEU A 295 1.86 -32.65 11.49
C LEU A 295 0.69 -32.01 10.73
N TYR A 296 0.07 -32.74 9.80
CA TYR A 296 -1.07 -32.30 8.97
C TYR A 296 -2.36 -32.27 9.79
N GLU A 297 -2.48 -33.18 10.77
CA GLU A 297 -3.64 -33.30 11.66
C GLU A 297 -3.82 -32.06 12.55
N ARG A 298 -2.72 -31.37 12.90
CA ARG A 298 -2.78 -30.09 13.64
C ARG A 298 -3.52 -29.00 12.88
N ASP A 299 -3.39 -28.94 11.55
CA ASP A 299 -4.06 -27.91 10.74
C ASP A 299 -5.56 -28.18 10.58
N THR A 300 -5.97 -29.46 10.57
CA THR A 300 -7.40 -29.83 10.51
C THR A 300 -8.17 -29.41 11.76
N LEU A 301 -7.50 -29.26 12.90
CA LEU A 301 -8.08 -28.75 14.16
C LEU A 301 -8.39 -27.25 14.13
N TYR A 302 -7.73 -26.46 13.26
CA TYR A 302 -7.91 -25.01 13.19
C TYR A 302 -8.90 -24.54 12.12
N GLY A 303 -9.48 -25.43 11.31
CA GLY A 303 -10.58 -25.08 10.40
C GLY A 303 -11.16 -26.25 9.59
N PRO A 304 -12.51 -26.38 9.51
CA PRO A 304 -13.18 -27.51 8.85
C PRO A 304 -13.12 -27.50 7.31
N MET A 305 -12.39 -26.56 6.69
CA MET A 305 -12.34 -26.35 5.23
C MET A 305 -10.94 -26.57 4.63
N ILE A 306 -9.97 -26.99 5.46
CA ILE A 306 -8.61 -27.26 5.01
C ILE A 306 -8.49 -28.75 4.69
N ASN A 307 -8.27 -29.04 3.40
CA ASN A 307 -8.03 -30.38 2.90
C ASN A 307 -6.62 -30.48 2.33
N TYR A 308 -6.04 -31.68 2.38
CA TYR A 308 -4.75 -31.96 1.77
C TYR A 308 -4.93 -32.96 0.63
N LEU A 309 -4.09 -32.84 -0.40
CA LEU A 309 -3.99 -33.80 -1.50
C LEU A 309 -2.52 -34.14 -1.72
N ASN A 310 -2.24 -35.37 -2.15
CA ASN A 310 -0.88 -35.78 -2.49
C ASN A 310 -0.72 -35.87 -4.01
N LEU A 311 0.04 -34.94 -4.59
CA LEU A 311 0.42 -34.95 -5.99
C LEU A 311 1.51 -36.00 -6.21
N PRO A 312 1.27 -37.04 -7.03
CA PRO A 312 2.30 -38.01 -7.38
C PRO A 312 3.30 -37.40 -8.36
N VAL A 313 4.56 -37.36 -7.96
CA VAL A 313 5.69 -36.84 -8.74
C VAL A 313 6.65 -37.98 -9.07
N ASN A 314 7.02 -38.11 -10.34
CA ASN A 314 7.87 -39.19 -10.85
C ASN A 314 9.01 -38.68 -11.76
N LYS A 315 9.13 -37.38 -11.98
CA LYS A 315 10.19 -36.78 -12.78
C LYS A 315 10.93 -35.72 -11.98
N LEU A 316 12.20 -35.56 -12.33
CA LEU A 316 13.07 -34.51 -11.82
C LEU A 316 12.71 -33.20 -12.50
N GLY A 317 12.61 -32.11 -11.75
CA GLY A 317 12.25 -30.82 -12.32
C GLY A 317 11.68 -29.83 -11.32
N LEU A 318 11.31 -28.66 -11.85
CA LEU A 318 10.54 -27.63 -11.14
C LEU A 318 9.04 -27.85 -11.37
N TYR A 319 8.28 -27.91 -10.29
CA TYR A 319 6.83 -28.03 -10.28
C TYR A 319 6.19 -26.77 -9.69
N GLU A 320 5.21 -26.22 -10.40
CA GLU A 320 4.43 -25.06 -9.96
C GLU A 320 2.94 -25.29 -10.27
N VAL A 321 2.06 -25.02 -9.30
CA VAL A 321 0.61 -24.99 -9.57
C VAL A 321 0.31 -23.70 -10.35
N VAL A 322 -0.38 -23.83 -11.48
CA VAL A 322 -0.78 -22.68 -12.31
C VAL A 322 -2.22 -22.28 -12.02
N GLN A 323 -3.11 -23.28 -12.01
CA GLN A 323 -4.53 -23.06 -11.86
C GLN A 323 -5.18 -24.29 -11.22
N ALA A 324 -6.19 -24.05 -10.39
CA ALA A 324 -7.11 -25.09 -9.93
C ALA A 324 -8.55 -24.57 -9.99
N LEU A 325 -9.48 -25.45 -10.34
CA LEU A 325 -10.91 -25.17 -10.40
C LEU A 325 -11.67 -26.11 -9.46
N ASP A 326 -12.59 -25.53 -8.69
CA ASP A 326 -13.58 -26.24 -7.88
C ASP A 326 -14.61 -26.97 -8.78
N SER A 327 -15.31 -27.98 -8.26
CA SER A 327 -16.57 -28.54 -8.77
C SER A 327 -17.60 -27.53 -9.31
N LYS A 328 -17.61 -26.30 -8.78
CA LYS A 328 -18.46 -25.18 -9.27
C LYS A 328 -17.81 -24.35 -10.38
N PHE A 329 -16.68 -24.82 -10.93
CA PHE A 329 -15.84 -24.11 -11.90
C PHE A 329 -15.33 -22.75 -11.41
N LEU A 330 -15.20 -22.58 -10.10
CA LEU A 330 -14.61 -21.39 -9.48
C LEU A 330 -13.09 -21.59 -9.39
N SER A 331 -12.32 -20.59 -9.82
CA SER A 331 -10.87 -20.62 -9.74
C SER A 331 -10.38 -20.41 -8.30
N LEU A 332 -9.54 -21.33 -7.82
CA LEU A 332 -8.86 -21.17 -6.54
C LEU A 332 -7.68 -20.19 -6.71
N ARG A 333 -7.46 -19.35 -5.70
CA ARG A 333 -6.28 -18.49 -5.63
C ARG A 333 -5.04 -19.34 -5.34
N THR A 334 -4.06 -19.29 -6.23
CA THR A 334 -2.83 -20.06 -6.08
C THR A 334 -1.77 -19.24 -5.35
N TYR A 335 -1.24 -19.79 -4.26
CA TYR A 335 -0.05 -19.25 -3.60
C TYR A 335 1.21 -19.65 -4.35
N TYR A 336 2.10 -18.68 -4.57
CA TYR A 336 3.37 -18.93 -5.23
C TYR A 336 4.23 -19.86 -4.36
N SER A 337 4.36 -21.11 -4.79
CA SER A 337 4.99 -22.19 -4.04
C SER A 337 5.72 -23.16 -4.98
N PRO A 338 6.87 -22.74 -5.55
CA PRO A 338 7.65 -23.57 -6.44
C PRO A 338 8.29 -24.74 -5.67
N LEU A 339 8.26 -25.93 -6.28
CA LEU A 339 8.92 -27.12 -5.74
C LEU A 339 9.95 -27.64 -6.73
N VAL A 340 11.21 -27.75 -6.30
CA VAL A 340 12.29 -28.37 -7.08
C VAL A 340 12.50 -29.79 -6.57
N VAL A 341 12.35 -30.78 -7.44
CA VAL A 341 12.55 -32.21 -7.13
C VAL A 341 13.82 -32.69 -7.80
N VAL A 342 14.78 -33.13 -6.98
CA VAL A 342 16.16 -33.48 -7.40
C VAL A 342 16.47 -34.96 -7.22
N ASN A 343 17.63 -35.41 -7.70
CA ASN A 343 18.12 -36.75 -7.36
C ASN A 343 18.47 -36.85 -5.88
N CYS A 344 18.13 -37.99 -5.26
CA CYS A 344 18.55 -38.26 -3.89
C CYS A 344 20.08 -38.43 -3.85
N PRO A 345 20.76 -37.82 -2.86
CA PRO A 345 22.20 -37.92 -2.74
C PRO A 345 22.65 -39.34 -2.45
N THR A 346 23.67 -39.80 -3.16
CA THR A 346 24.28 -41.11 -2.99
C THR A 346 25.77 -40.99 -2.75
N ALA A 347 26.32 -41.91 -1.96
CA ALA A 347 27.75 -42.01 -1.75
C ALA A 347 28.19 -43.46 -1.93
N ALA A 348 29.30 -43.66 -2.64
CA ALA A 348 29.96 -44.94 -2.83
C ALA A 348 31.44 -44.81 -2.44
N ILE A 349 32.04 -45.93 -2.04
CA ILE A 349 33.50 -46.02 -1.88
C ILE A 349 34.05 -46.57 -3.19
N ASP A 350 35.07 -45.93 -3.74
CA ASP A 350 35.62 -46.33 -5.04
C ASP A 350 36.74 -47.39 -4.88
N ASN A 351 37.62 -47.19 -3.90
CA ASN A 351 38.83 -47.99 -3.71
C ASN A 351 38.65 -49.22 -2.78
N PHE A 352 37.54 -49.95 -2.93
CA PHE A 352 37.25 -51.14 -2.12
C PHE A 352 38.35 -52.22 -2.17
N ALA A 353 38.96 -52.42 -3.34
CA ALA A 353 40.01 -53.43 -3.52
C ALA A 353 41.28 -53.10 -2.72
N GLU A 354 41.69 -51.83 -2.68
CA GLU A 354 42.86 -51.37 -1.92
C GLU A 354 42.60 -51.43 -0.41
N LEU A 355 41.38 -51.09 0.01
CA LEU A 355 40.96 -51.14 1.42
C LEU A 355 40.84 -52.57 1.97
N SER A 356 40.70 -53.56 1.10
CA SER A 356 40.64 -54.97 1.50
C SER A 356 42.00 -55.58 1.82
N GLN A 357 43.10 -54.86 1.55
CA GLN A 357 44.45 -55.33 1.84
C GLN A 357 44.80 -55.09 3.32
N GLU A 358 45.48 -56.06 3.93
CA GLU A 358 46.01 -55.92 5.28
C GLU A 358 47.08 -54.81 5.32
N LYS A 359 47.02 -53.95 6.34
CA LYS A 359 47.97 -52.86 6.57
C LYS A 359 48.65 -53.05 7.91
N CYS A 360 49.93 -52.67 7.97
CA CYS A 360 50.70 -52.73 9.20
C CYS A 360 50.43 -51.50 10.08
N LYS A 361 50.66 -51.65 11.38
CA LYS A 361 50.60 -50.53 12.33
C LYS A 361 51.65 -49.48 11.96
N GLY A 362 51.23 -48.23 11.76
CA GLY A 362 52.07 -47.14 11.26
C GLY A 362 51.92 -46.84 9.77
N ASP A 363 51.29 -47.73 8.99
CA ASP A 363 50.91 -47.44 7.61
C ASP A 363 49.73 -46.45 7.58
N SER A 364 49.52 -45.81 6.44
CA SER A 364 48.32 -45.00 6.17
C SER A 364 47.39 -45.74 5.21
N TYR A 365 46.09 -45.61 5.45
CA TYR A 365 45.07 -46.01 4.49
C TYR A 365 44.37 -44.76 3.95
N SER A 366 43.98 -44.81 2.68
CA SER A 366 43.20 -43.77 2.01
C SER A 366 41.82 -44.32 1.70
N VAL A 367 40.74 -43.64 2.09
CA VAL A 367 39.37 -44.00 1.70
C VAL A 367 38.88 -42.97 0.70
N LYS A 368 38.55 -43.42 -0.51
CA LYS A 368 38.02 -42.57 -1.57
C LYS A 368 36.51 -42.69 -1.65
N PHE A 369 35.80 -41.60 -1.36
CA PHE A 369 34.36 -41.51 -1.53
C PHE A 369 34.01 -40.76 -2.81
N ILE A 370 33.15 -41.37 -3.62
CA ILE A 370 32.46 -40.70 -4.71
C ILE A 370 31.07 -40.35 -4.19
N VAL A 371 30.82 -39.05 -4.04
CA VAL A 371 29.52 -38.52 -3.64
C VAL A 371 28.84 -37.91 -4.85
N GLU A 372 27.62 -38.38 -5.14
CA GLU A 372 26.80 -37.87 -6.23
C GLU A 372 25.53 -37.25 -5.66
N GLY A 373 25.21 -36.04 -6.09
CA GLY A 373 24.00 -35.34 -5.70
C GLY A 373 24.09 -33.86 -6.04
N VAL A 374 23.07 -33.11 -5.67
CA VAL A 374 23.07 -31.67 -5.95
C VAL A 374 23.78 -30.93 -4.79
N PRO A 375 24.75 -30.03 -5.04
CA PRO A 375 25.50 -29.35 -3.97
C PRO A 375 24.73 -28.18 -3.30
N PRO A 376 25.01 -27.83 -2.03
CA PRO A 376 26.10 -28.32 -1.18
C PRO A 376 25.75 -29.63 -0.45
N LEU A 377 26.64 -30.61 -0.52
CA LEU A 377 26.43 -31.93 0.09
C LEU A 377 27.08 -32.03 1.48
N LYS A 378 26.58 -32.95 2.30
CA LYS A 378 27.13 -33.28 3.62
C LYS A 378 27.38 -34.78 3.71
N LEU A 379 28.64 -35.18 3.86
CA LEU A 379 29.01 -36.58 3.98
C LEU A 379 29.09 -36.96 5.47
N LYS A 380 28.38 -38.01 5.86
CA LYS A 380 28.47 -38.60 7.19
C LYS A 380 28.82 -40.08 7.07
N TYR A 381 29.92 -40.48 7.68
CA TYR A 381 30.36 -41.88 7.68
C TYR A 381 30.80 -42.31 9.08
N LYS A 382 30.74 -43.62 9.31
CA LYS A 382 31.18 -44.26 10.53
C LYS A 382 32.34 -45.18 10.22
N LYS A 383 33.40 -45.04 11.01
CA LYS A 383 34.54 -45.95 11.05
C LYS A 383 34.40 -46.81 12.30
N PHE A 384 34.42 -48.12 12.12
CA PHE A 384 34.47 -49.09 13.20
C PHE A 384 35.89 -49.61 13.29
N ILE A 385 36.46 -49.58 14.50
CA ILE A 385 37.72 -50.24 14.83
C ILE A 385 37.37 -51.24 15.93
N ASN A 386 37.36 -52.53 15.61
CA ASN A 386 36.81 -53.57 16.49
C ASN A 386 35.36 -53.24 16.92
N ASN A 387 35.15 -52.82 18.17
CA ASN A 387 33.84 -52.40 18.72
C ASN A 387 33.69 -50.89 18.94
N ASN A 388 34.74 -50.10 18.69
CA ASN A 388 34.70 -48.66 18.87
C ASN A 388 34.23 -47.97 17.58
N VAL A 389 33.26 -47.07 17.71
CA VAL A 389 32.66 -46.35 16.58
C VAL A 389 33.12 -44.90 16.59
N GLN A 390 33.80 -44.49 15.55
CA GLN A 390 34.14 -43.09 15.30
C GLN A 390 33.23 -42.57 14.18
N THR A 391 32.56 -41.44 14.41
CA THR A 391 31.69 -40.80 13.43
C THR A 391 32.37 -39.55 12.89
N PHE A 392 32.44 -39.45 11.57
CA PHE A 392 33.02 -38.32 10.86
C PHE A 392 31.92 -37.63 10.05
N SER A 393 32.05 -36.32 9.91
CA SER A 393 31.10 -35.50 9.17
C SER A 393 31.81 -34.36 8.49
N ASP A 394 31.72 -34.32 7.17
CA ASP A 394 32.19 -33.21 6.35
C ASP A 394 30.99 -32.44 5.81
N GLN A 395 31.12 -31.11 5.83
CA GLN A 395 30.04 -30.21 5.45
C GLN A 395 30.43 -29.41 4.21
N SER A 396 29.44 -29.05 3.41
CA SER A 396 29.59 -28.14 2.27
C SER A 396 30.49 -28.67 1.15
N LEU A 397 30.32 -29.95 0.82
CA LEU A 397 31.00 -30.59 -0.31
C LEU A 397 30.38 -30.08 -1.62
N GLN A 398 31.21 -29.48 -2.47
CA GLN A 398 30.81 -28.93 -3.76
C GLN A 398 32.00 -28.95 -4.74
N PRO A 399 31.76 -29.04 -6.06
CA PRO A 399 32.81 -28.92 -7.05
C PRO A 399 33.53 -27.57 -7.00
N GLU A 400 34.78 -27.54 -7.43
CA GLU A 400 35.52 -26.28 -7.58
C GLU A 400 34.77 -25.31 -8.51
N PHE A 401 34.74 -24.03 -8.14
CA PHE A 401 34.08 -22.95 -8.88
C PHE A 401 32.55 -23.05 -9.01
N PHE A 402 31.89 -24.02 -8.36
CA PHE A 402 30.43 -24.11 -8.32
C PHE A 402 29.86 -23.24 -7.18
N GLN A 403 29.04 -22.25 -7.54
CA GLN A 403 28.29 -21.45 -6.58
C GLN A 403 26.83 -21.94 -6.56
N SER A 404 26.46 -22.65 -5.50
CA SER A 404 25.09 -23.09 -5.31
C SER A 404 24.23 -21.98 -4.70
N PRO A 405 23.02 -21.71 -5.21
CA PRO A 405 22.09 -20.78 -4.58
C PRO A 405 21.57 -21.27 -3.21
N LEU A 406 21.86 -22.54 -2.87
CA LEU A 406 21.51 -23.14 -1.59
C LEU A 406 22.52 -22.79 -0.48
N LEU A 407 23.67 -22.18 -0.81
CA LEU A 407 24.63 -21.69 0.17
C LEU A 407 24.01 -20.51 0.96
N GLY A 408 23.54 -20.80 2.18
CA GLY A 408 22.86 -19.82 3.05
C GLY A 408 21.33 -19.88 2.99
N TYR A 409 20.77 -20.86 2.27
CA TYR A 409 19.33 -21.15 2.28
C TYR A 409 18.95 -21.91 3.56
N SER A 410 18.06 -21.35 4.37
CA SER A 410 17.38 -22.08 5.44
C SER A 410 16.09 -22.70 4.89
N SER A 411 15.62 -23.79 5.49
CA SER A 411 14.38 -24.50 5.11
C SER A 411 13.12 -23.62 5.03
N GLU A 412 13.16 -22.38 5.56
CA GLU A 412 12.04 -21.44 5.61
C GLU A 412 12.06 -20.37 4.52
N LYS A 413 13.20 -20.14 3.84
CA LYS A 413 13.24 -19.20 2.73
C LYS A 413 12.72 -19.89 1.48
N VAL A 414 12.14 -19.13 0.56
CA VAL A 414 11.70 -19.59 -0.78
C VAL A 414 12.76 -19.16 -1.79
N LEU A 415 13.10 -20.03 -2.75
CA LEU A 415 14.06 -19.73 -3.82
C LEU A 415 13.61 -18.49 -4.61
N SER A 416 14.57 -17.60 -4.90
CA SER A 416 14.26 -16.38 -5.66
C SER A 416 13.95 -16.71 -7.13
N LYS A 417 13.20 -15.82 -7.79
CA LYS A 417 12.77 -16.03 -9.18
C LYS A 417 13.95 -16.11 -10.16
N GLU A 418 15.05 -15.43 -9.85
CA GLU A 418 16.27 -15.46 -10.65
C GLU A 418 16.87 -16.88 -10.66
N HIS A 419 16.98 -17.51 -9.49
CA HIS A 419 17.51 -18.87 -9.36
C HIS A 419 16.58 -19.95 -9.93
N LEU A 420 15.29 -19.65 -10.06
CA LEU A 420 14.31 -20.55 -10.68
C LEU A 420 14.27 -20.41 -12.21
N SER A 421 14.91 -19.38 -12.77
CA SER A 421 14.96 -19.17 -14.22
C SER A 421 16.07 -19.99 -14.90
N ASP A 422 17.18 -20.24 -14.19
CA ASP A 422 18.24 -21.16 -14.59
C ASP A 422 18.30 -22.36 -13.64
N LEU A 423 17.81 -23.51 -14.07
CA LEU A 423 17.73 -24.73 -13.26
C LEU A 423 18.99 -25.60 -13.35
N LYS A 424 20.04 -25.18 -14.06
CA LYS A 424 21.29 -25.95 -14.21
C LYS A 424 22.01 -26.22 -12.90
N TRP A 425 21.78 -25.41 -11.86
CA TRP A 425 22.35 -25.65 -10.54
C TRP A 425 21.72 -26.88 -9.85
N ALA A 426 20.48 -27.24 -10.20
CA ALA A 426 19.72 -28.33 -9.59
C ALA A 426 20.06 -29.71 -10.16
N THR A 427 21.01 -29.79 -11.10
CA THR A 427 21.52 -31.06 -11.65
C THR A 427 22.47 -31.76 -10.67
N SER A 428 22.46 -33.08 -10.65
CA SER A 428 23.40 -33.88 -9.86
C SER A 428 24.85 -33.65 -10.31
N ARG A 429 25.76 -33.53 -9.35
CA ARG A 429 27.20 -33.40 -9.57
C ARG A 429 27.94 -34.44 -8.73
N THR A 430 29.04 -34.92 -9.27
CA THR A 430 29.94 -35.84 -8.58
C THR A 430 31.07 -35.07 -7.90
N VAL A 431 31.35 -35.41 -6.66
CA VAL A 431 32.46 -34.87 -5.86
C VAL A 431 33.25 -36.04 -5.31
N GLU A 432 34.54 -36.06 -5.61
CA GLU A 432 35.49 -37.06 -5.13
C GLU A 432 36.18 -36.54 -3.88
N ILE A 433 36.28 -37.37 -2.85
CA ILE A 433 36.85 -36.99 -1.56
C ILE A 433 37.77 -38.11 -1.09
N ASP A 434 39.02 -37.74 -0.86
CA ASP A 434 40.07 -38.66 -0.40
C ASP A 434 40.37 -38.38 1.07
N PHE A 435 40.22 -39.39 1.92
CA PHE A 435 40.56 -39.32 3.34
C PHE A 435 41.75 -40.21 3.66
N ASP A 436 42.86 -39.58 3.99
CA ASP A 436 44.05 -40.27 4.47
C ASP A 436 44.08 -40.32 5.99
N SER A 437 44.27 -41.51 6.55
CA SER A 437 44.35 -41.70 8.00
C SER A 437 45.37 -42.78 8.38
N PRO A 438 46.16 -42.56 9.45
CA PRO A 438 47.13 -43.56 9.92
C PRO A 438 46.45 -44.74 10.64
N VAL A 439 47.05 -45.91 10.51
CA VAL A 439 46.69 -47.14 11.25
C VAL A 439 47.36 -47.11 12.62
N ASN A 440 46.63 -46.62 13.62
CA ASN A 440 47.13 -46.50 15.00
C ASN A 440 46.87 -47.75 15.85
N GLU A 441 45.74 -48.42 15.62
CA GLU A 441 45.27 -49.56 16.42
C GLU A 441 45.22 -50.83 15.58
N ILE A 442 45.48 -51.98 16.21
CA ILE A 442 45.37 -53.30 15.56
C ILE A 442 43.91 -53.75 15.67
N GLY A 443 43.32 -54.22 14.57
CA GLY A 443 41.95 -54.72 14.56
C GLY A 443 41.29 -54.66 13.19
N ASP A 444 40.01 -55.03 13.16
CA ASP A 444 39.19 -54.97 11.96
C ASP A 444 38.64 -53.57 11.75
N TYR A 445 38.95 -52.99 10.59
CA TYR A 445 38.46 -51.69 10.16
C TYR A 445 37.23 -51.87 9.27
N LYS A 446 36.09 -51.28 9.63
CA LYS A 446 34.89 -51.27 8.78
C LYS A 446 34.43 -49.84 8.56
N PHE A 447 34.09 -49.51 7.31
CA PHE A 447 33.55 -48.22 6.94
C PHE A 447 32.09 -48.38 6.55
N GLN A 448 31.23 -47.53 7.12
CA GLN A 448 29.81 -47.52 6.80
C GLN A 448 29.37 -46.09 6.52
N ASN A 449 28.83 -45.85 5.33
CA ASN A 449 28.10 -44.64 5.03
C ASN A 449 26.60 -44.86 5.27
N ARG A 450 25.88 -43.79 5.60
CA ARG A 450 24.42 -43.83 5.72
C ARG A 450 23.82 -43.07 4.57
N ARG A 451 22.98 -43.73 3.78
CA ARG A 451 22.12 -43.05 2.79
C ARG A 451 20.96 -42.39 3.52
N ASP A 452 20.76 -41.11 3.28
CA ASP A 452 19.57 -40.41 3.75
C ASP A 452 18.67 -40.12 2.56
N TYR A 453 17.60 -40.91 2.43
CA TYR A 453 16.60 -40.72 1.37
C TYR A 453 15.51 -39.73 1.76
N ARG A 454 15.53 -39.17 3.00
CA ARG A 454 14.41 -38.36 3.50
C ARG A 454 14.56 -36.87 3.25
N ARG A 455 15.77 -36.35 3.04
CA ARG A 455 16.01 -34.92 2.82
C ARG A 455 17.25 -34.69 1.93
N PRO A 456 17.10 -34.10 0.73
CA PRO A 456 18.25 -33.70 -0.08
C PRO A 456 18.97 -32.45 0.45
N TRP A 457 18.30 -31.60 1.25
CA TRP A 457 18.82 -30.29 1.72
C TRP A 457 18.51 -30.04 3.19
#